data_AF-A0A1D8A2L7-F1
#
_entry.id   AF-A0A1D8A2L7-F1
#
_cell.length_a   1.000
_cell.length_b   1.000
_cell.length_c   1.000
_cell.angle_alpha   90.00
_cell.angle_beta   90.00
_cell.angle_gamma   90.00
#
_symmetry.space_group_name_H-M   'P 1'
#
loop_
_entity.id
_entity.type
_entity.pdbx_description
1 polymer ?
#
loop_
_entity_poly.entity_id
_entity_poly.type
_entity_poly.pdbx_seq_one_letter_code
_entity_poly.pdbx_strand_id
1 'polypeptide(L)'
;MQYQSSKGAVEISTMPLSYAKNALNKLSRTEPGRTAEIEALQAHVDKLTAEFEAAALAGGDDTNPRAVMGDNNPPAEEQVTIEPKWEAVQIHMDDLLVEAKNWADGVAIENQAQADAVASLRQRLQEATSLADDARKIEKAPIDLKVTEIQDRYNAYIAPMKNRKPGSVVKAAYALGNLLTPWLQKQEAEKLKRERLARAEADKATAAALEAHKEAAGSSDLGAIEEAAELMQHAEDAAAAARRVEREKVQAHGEVRAVSMRSYWRAEMIEGQGGAVVRHYIERHPDRFRAALKVLVDEDVAAGVRSIPGVNIIEDRKVA
;
A
#
# COMPACT_ATOMS: atom_id res chain seq x y z
N MET A 1 27.37 -30.65 63.81
CA MET A 1 26.16 -31.00 64.60
C MET A 1 25.32 -31.98 63.76
N GLN A 2 24.66 -32.97 64.37
CA GLN A 2 23.99 -34.05 63.64
C GLN A 2 22.49 -34.06 63.93
N TYR A 3 21.68 -34.30 62.90
CA TYR A 3 20.25 -34.56 63.01
C TYR A 3 20.02 -36.06 63.14
N GLN A 4 19.27 -36.47 64.16
CA GLN A 4 18.90 -37.88 64.33
C GLN A 4 17.67 -38.20 63.49
N SER A 5 17.90 -38.72 62.28
CA SER A 5 16.81 -39.17 61.40
C SER A 5 16.39 -40.61 61.75
N SER A 6 15.21 -41.02 61.29
CA SER A 6 14.75 -42.41 61.43
C SER A 6 15.60 -43.43 60.65
N LYS A 7 16.55 -42.98 59.83
CA LYS A 7 17.51 -43.81 59.08
C LYS A 7 18.95 -43.72 59.63
N GLY A 8 19.15 -43.02 60.75
CA GLY A 8 20.46 -42.81 61.38
C GLY A 8 20.83 -41.33 61.51
N ALA A 9 21.94 -41.08 62.21
CA ALA A 9 22.48 -39.73 62.41
C ALA A 9 23.04 -39.17 61.09
N VAL A 10 22.59 -37.98 60.71
CA VAL A 10 23.04 -37.29 59.49
C VAL A 10 23.66 -35.95 59.87
N GLU A 11 24.83 -35.64 59.29
CA GLU A 11 25.49 -34.37 59.56
C GLU A 11 24.77 -33.20 58.90
N ILE A 12 24.36 -32.20 59.69
CA ILE A 12 23.50 -31.09 59.24
C ILE A 12 24.16 -30.31 58.10
N SER A 13 25.47 -30.08 58.17
CA SER A 13 26.27 -29.34 57.16
C SER A 13 26.22 -29.95 55.76
N THR A 14 25.92 -31.24 55.65
CA THR A 14 25.91 -31.99 54.38
C THR A 14 24.51 -32.13 53.77
N MET A 15 23.48 -31.64 54.46
CA MET A 15 22.10 -31.82 54.01
C MET A 15 21.75 -30.88 52.86
N PRO A 16 21.08 -31.37 51.80
CA PRO A 16 20.52 -30.51 50.77
C PRO A 16 19.32 -29.72 51.30
N LEU A 17 19.06 -28.54 50.72
CA LEU A 17 18.09 -27.56 51.22
C LEU A 17 16.68 -28.13 51.48
N SER A 18 16.17 -28.94 50.56
CA SER A 18 14.84 -29.57 50.70
C SER A 18 14.78 -30.56 51.86
N TYR A 19 15.86 -31.30 52.10
CA TYR A 19 15.94 -32.25 53.21
C TYR A 19 16.09 -31.53 54.55
N ALA A 20 16.92 -30.48 54.62
CA ALA A 20 17.09 -29.66 55.80
C ALA A 20 15.78 -28.95 56.21
N LYS A 21 15.03 -28.39 55.25
CA LYS A 21 13.69 -27.77 55.48
C LYS A 21 12.69 -28.78 56.05
N ASN A 22 12.64 -29.99 55.48
CA ASN A 22 11.73 -31.03 55.96
C ASN A 22 12.14 -31.57 57.34
N ALA A 23 13.44 -31.72 57.60
CA ALA A 23 13.97 -32.13 58.90
C ALA A 23 13.65 -31.09 59.99
N LEU A 24 13.86 -29.80 59.70
CA LEU A 24 13.51 -28.67 60.57
C LEU A 24 12.01 -28.66 60.90
N ASN A 25 11.15 -28.71 59.88
CA ASN A 25 9.68 -28.71 60.06
C ASN A 25 9.19 -29.93 60.86
N LYS A 26 9.83 -31.09 60.66
CA LYS A 26 9.50 -32.28 61.44
C LYS A 26 9.93 -32.11 62.89
N LEU A 27 11.17 -31.70 63.12
CA LEU A 27 11.77 -31.60 64.46
C LEU A 27 11.07 -30.51 65.30
N SER A 28 10.75 -29.36 64.71
CA SER A 28 10.02 -28.28 65.38
C SER A 28 8.60 -28.68 65.78
N ARG A 29 7.96 -29.58 65.02
CA ARG A 29 6.61 -30.07 65.31
C ARG A 29 6.58 -31.23 66.30
N THR A 30 7.52 -32.17 66.19
CA THR A 30 7.46 -33.42 66.97
C THR A 30 8.27 -33.35 68.27
N GLU A 31 9.39 -32.61 68.29
CA GLU A 31 10.30 -32.57 69.43
C GLU A 31 10.87 -31.15 69.63
N PRO A 32 10.02 -30.15 69.99
CA PRO A 32 10.42 -28.75 70.11
C PRO A 32 11.46 -28.48 71.22
N GLY A 33 11.68 -29.43 72.13
CA GLY A 33 12.69 -29.35 73.18
C GLY A 33 14.14 -29.55 72.71
N ARG A 34 14.38 -29.96 71.45
CA ARG A 34 15.72 -30.15 70.87
C ARG A 34 16.23 -28.86 70.23
N THR A 35 16.23 -27.78 71.02
CA THR A 35 16.46 -26.39 70.56
C THR A 35 17.79 -26.21 69.83
N ALA A 36 18.88 -26.80 70.32
CA ALA A 36 20.19 -26.69 69.67
C ALA A 36 20.24 -27.31 68.25
N GLU A 37 19.55 -28.44 68.02
CA GLU A 37 19.46 -29.06 66.69
C GLU A 37 18.54 -28.26 65.76
N ILE A 38 17.45 -27.71 66.29
CA ILE A 38 16.54 -26.83 65.55
C ILE A 38 17.27 -25.57 65.10
N GLU A 39 18.03 -24.92 65.99
CA GLU A 39 18.82 -23.73 65.66
C GLU A 39 19.91 -24.03 64.62
N ALA A 40 20.59 -25.18 64.72
CA ALA A 40 21.58 -25.56 63.72
C ALA A 40 20.97 -25.91 62.36
N LEU A 41 19.79 -26.56 62.33
CA LEU A 41 19.05 -26.81 61.10
C LEU A 41 18.53 -25.51 60.47
N GLN A 42 18.04 -24.58 61.29
CA GLN A 42 17.59 -23.27 60.84
C GLN A 42 18.74 -22.48 60.21
N ALA A 43 19.89 -22.39 60.89
CA ALA A 43 21.06 -21.70 60.37
C ALA A 43 21.58 -22.29 59.05
N HIS A 44 21.52 -23.62 58.89
CA HIS A 44 21.92 -24.29 57.64
C HIS A 44 20.89 -24.07 56.51
N VAL A 45 19.60 -24.07 56.82
CA VAL A 45 18.53 -23.74 55.86
C VAL A 45 18.64 -22.30 55.38
N ASP A 46 18.92 -21.35 56.28
CA ASP A 46 19.07 -19.93 55.95
C ASP A 46 20.30 -19.70 55.06
N LYS A 47 21.43 -20.34 55.40
CA LYS A 47 22.64 -20.32 54.56
C LYS A 47 22.36 -20.84 53.15
N LEU A 48 21.77 -22.03 53.03
CA LEU A 48 21.49 -22.64 51.72
C LEU A 48 20.42 -21.89 50.93
N THR A 49 19.44 -21.26 51.59
CA THR A 49 18.43 -20.43 50.91
C THR A 49 19.06 -19.16 50.34
N ALA A 50 19.94 -18.51 51.11
CA ALA A 50 20.69 -17.34 50.63
C ALA A 50 21.63 -17.69 49.46
N GLU A 51 22.28 -18.86 49.50
CA GLU A 51 23.11 -19.36 48.38
C GLU A 51 22.25 -19.65 47.13
N PHE A 52 21.04 -20.20 47.30
CA PHE A 52 20.12 -20.49 46.19
C PHE A 52 19.53 -19.22 45.56
N GLU A 53 19.18 -18.22 46.38
CA GLU A 53 18.70 -16.92 45.92
C GLU A 53 19.80 -16.11 45.22
N ALA A 54 21.04 -16.17 45.73
CA ALA A 54 22.20 -15.57 45.08
C ALA A 54 22.52 -16.23 43.72
N ALA A 55 22.36 -17.56 43.61
CA ALA A 55 22.52 -18.29 42.36
C ALA A 55 21.40 -17.98 41.34
N ALA A 56 20.15 -17.84 41.80
CA ALA A 56 19.02 -17.46 40.96
C ALA A 56 19.15 -16.02 40.39
N LEU A 57 19.73 -15.09 41.16
CA LEU A 57 20.01 -13.73 40.68
C LEU A 57 21.19 -13.65 39.70
N ALA A 58 22.09 -14.65 39.69
CA ALA A 58 23.28 -14.68 38.84
C ALA A 58 23.05 -15.27 37.43
N GLY A 59 21.80 -15.63 37.09
CA GLY A 59 21.43 -16.04 35.72
C GLY A 59 22.02 -17.38 35.27
N GLY A 60 22.14 -18.36 36.17
CA GLY A 60 22.59 -19.72 35.86
C GLY A 60 21.45 -20.66 35.45
N ASP A 61 21.62 -21.32 34.32
CA ASP A 61 20.72 -22.29 33.67
C ASP A 61 20.15 -23.35 34.64
N ASP A 62 18.82 -23.47 34.64
CA ASP A 62 18.04 -24.38 35.48
C ASP A 62 18.15 -25.82 34.93
N THR A 63 19.20 -26.54 35.32
CA THR A 63 19.38 -27.96 34.95
C THR A 63 19.22 -28.87 36.18
N ASN A 64 18.03 -29.44 36.33
CA ASN A 64 17.78 -30.53 37.27
C ASN A 64 18.20 -31.88 36.64
N PRO A 65 19.27 -32.54 37.13
CA PRO A 65 19.82 -33.78 36.55
C PRO A 65 18.99 -35.05 36.81
N ARG A 66 17.74 -34.93 37.30
CA ARG A 66 16.82 -36.06 37.53
C ARG A 66 15.58 -36.09 36.63
N ALA A 67 15.45 -35.20 35.66
CA ALA A 67 14.41 -35.30 34.65
C ALA A 67 14.84 -36.27 33.52
N VAL A 68 14.96 -37.56 33.82
CA VAL A 68 15.09 -38.62 32.82
C VAL A 68 13.80 -39.43 32.80
N MET A 69 13.01 -39.16 31.75
CA MET A 69 12.02 -39.98 31.04
C MET A 69 11.32 -41.13 31.79
N GLY A 70 10.01 -40.98 31.96
CA GLY A 70 9.08 -42.09 31.79
C GLY A 70 8.68 -42.19 30.32
N ASP A 71 8.85 -43.37 29.73
CA ASP A 71 8.41 -43.76 28.38
C ASP A 71 6.88 -43.82 28.29
N ASN A 72 6.27 -42.65 28.12
CA ASN A 72 5.11 -42.55 27.24
C ASN A 72 5.29 -41.26 26.47
N ASN A 73 5.84 -41.39 25.27
CA ASN A 73 5.74 -40.37 24.24
C ASN A 73 4.37 -40.61 23.58
N PRO A 74 3.25 -40.00 24.03
CA PRO A 74 2.18 -39.76 23.07
C PRO A 74 2.84 -39.06 21.88
N PRO A 75 2.42 -39.31 20.63
CA PRO A 75 2.87 -38.48 19.54
C PRO A 75 2.71 -37.05 20.05
N ALA A 76 3.79 -36.28 20.00
CA ALA A 76 3.62 -34.87 20.20
C ALA A 76 2.42 -34.51 19.32
N GLU A 77 1.51 -33.69 19.83
CA GLU A 77 1.03 -32.64 18.96
C GLU A 77 2.31 -31.87 18.62
N GLU A 78 3.12 -32.42 17.69
CA GLU A 78 3.61 -31.67 16.60
C GLU A 78 2.39 -30.80 16.30
N GLN A 79 2.51 -29.52 16.62
CA GLN A 79 2.14 -28.57 15.59
C GLN A 79 2.91 -29.06 14.37
N VAL A 80 2.33 -30.07 13.71
CA VAL A 80 2.61 -30.38 12.34
C VAL A 80 2.17 -29.04 11.80
N THR A 81 3.15 -28.18 11.55
CA THR A 81 3.01 -27.15 10.55
C THR A 81 2.79 -27.99 9.31
N ILE A 82 1.57 -28.50 9.16
CA ILE A 82 1.04 -29.02 7.93
C ILE A 82 1.08 -27.73 7.16
N GLU A 83 2.17 -27.50 6.42
CA GLU A 83 2.09 -26.66 5.24
C GLU A 83 0.86 -27.22 4.54
N PRO A 84 -0.28 -26.49 4.54
CA PRO A 84 -1.51 -27.05 4.06
C PRO A 84 -1.28 -27.17 2.56
N LYS A 85 -0.78 -28.33 2.14
CA LYS A 85 -0.58 -28.62 0.73
C LYS A 85 -1.93 -28.35 0.11
N TRP A 86 -1.97 -27.49 -0.89
CA TRP A 86 -3.19 -27.08 -1.58
C TRP A 86 -4.19 -28.24 -1.76
N GLU A 87 -3.69 -29.43 -2.12
CA GLU A 87 -4.46 -30.67 -2.26
C GLU A 87 -5.27 -31.06 -1.00
N ALA A 88 -4.70 -30.96 0.20
CA ALA A 88 -5.38 -31.30 1.45
C ALA A 88 -6.46 -30.26 1.83
N VAL A 89 -6.17 -28.97 1.61
CA VAL A 89 -7.16 -27.89 1.81
C VAL A 89 -8.31 -28.06 0.83
N GLN A 90 -7.99 -28.36 -0.43
CA GLN A 90 -8.96 -28.59 -1.47
C GLN A 90 -9.90 -29.76 -1.13
N ILE A 91 -9.35 -30.92 -0.74
CA ILE A 91 -10.16 -32.09 -0.37
C ILE A 91 -11.10 -31.74 0.79
N HIS A 92 -10.60 -31.12 1.85
CA HIS A 92 -11.42 -30.76 3.01
C HIS A 92 -12.57 -29.80 2.65
N MET A 93 -12.29 -28.80 1.80
CA MET A 93 -13.31 -27.86 1.34
C MET A 93 -14.32 -28.53 0.41
N ASP A 94 -13.87 -29.38 -0.52
CA ASP A 94 -14.73 -30.10 -1.44
C ASP A 94 -15.70 -31.02 -0.68
N ASP A 95 -15.24 -31.70 0.38
CA ASP A 95 -16.07 -32.52 1.26
C ASP A 95 -17.15 -31.67 1.97
N LEU A 96 -16.78 -30.55 2.59
CA LEU A 96 -17.74 -29.65 3.24
C LEU A 96 -18.73 -29.04 2.24
N LEU A 97 -18.31 -28.79 1.00
CA LEU A 97 -19.19 -28.29 -0.06
C LEU A 97 -20.18 -29.34 -0.53
N VAL A 98 -19.80 -30.62 -0.57
CA VAL A 98 -20.73 -31.73 -0.82
C VAL A 98 -21.77 -31.80 0.30
N GLU A 99 -21.36 -31.71 1.56
CA GLU A 99 -22.29 -31.65 2.69
C GLU A 99 -23.21 -30.44 2.62
N ALA A 100 -22.67 -29.27 2.25
CA ALA A 100 -23.45 -28.05 2.09
C ALA A 100 -24.52 -28.19 1.01
N LYS A 101 -24.20 -28.84 -0.12
CA LYS A 101 -25.18 -29.11 -1.19
C LYS A 101 -26.31 -30.03 -0.72
N ASN A 102 -26.01 -30.98 0.17
CA ASN A 102 -27.03 -31.88 0.72
C ASN A 102 -27.98 -31.16 1.68
N TRP A 103 -27.50 -30.15 2.41
CA TRP A 103 -28.33 -29.37 3.35
C TRP A 103 -29.00 -28.13 2.73
N ALA A 104 -28.40 -27.55 1.69
CA ALA A 104 -28.88 -26.35 1.01
C ALA A 104 -29.62 -26.70 -0.30
N ASP A 105 -30.49 -27.71 -0.25
CA ASP A 105 -31.27 -28.21 -1.39
C ASP A 105 -32.59 -27.45 -1.61
N GLY A 106 -32.92 -26.50 -0.71
CA GLY A 106 -34.13 -25.69 -0.75
C GLY A 106 -35.28 -26.22 0.12
N VAL A 107 -35.08 -27.34 0.82
CA VAL A 107 -36.04 -27.84 1.82
C VAL A 107 -36.00 -26.97 3.08
N ALA A 108 -37.18 -26.71 3.67
CA ALA A 108 -37.28 -25.92 4.89
C ALA A 108 -36.77 -26.71 6.10
N ILE A 109 -36.09 -26.04 7.04
CA ILE A 109 -35.67 -26.62 8.32
C ILE A 109 -36.91 -26.85 9.19
N GLU A 110 -37.11 -28.09 9.66
CA GLU A 110 -38.33 -28.50 10.38
C GLU A 110 -38.12 -28.64 11.90
N ASN A 111 -36.87 -28.78 12.37
CA ASN A 111 -36.57 -28.95 13.78
C ASN A 111 -35.24 -28.30 14.21
N GLN A 112 -35.08 -28.11 15.52
CA GLN A 112 -33.89 -27.45 16.09
C GLN A 112 -32.59 -28.23 15.81
N ALA A 113 -32.63 -29.57 15.81
CA ALA A 113 -31.45 -30.39 15.53
C ALA A 113 -30.91 -30.18 14.11
N GLN A 114 -31.79 -30.00 13.12
CA GLN A 114 -31.43 -29.62 11.75
C GLN A 114 -30.84 -28.19 11.71
N ALA A 115 -31.42 -27.25 12.45
CA ALA A 115 -30.88 -25.89 12.55
C ALA A 115 -29.46 -25.87 13.14
N ASP A 116 -29.22 -26.64 14.20
CA ASP A 116 -27.92 -26.75 14.87
C ASP A 116 -26.86 -27.43 13.97
N ALA A 117 -27.28 -28.44 13.19
CA ALA A 117 -26.42 -29.11 12.21
C ALA A 117 -26.01 -28.16 11.07
N VAL A 118 -26.96 -27.40 10.51
CA VAL A 118 -26.70 -26.39 9.48
C VAL A 118 -25.81 -25.26 10.02
N ALA A 119 -26.04 -24.81 11.26
CA ALA A 119 -25.20 -23.80 11.91
C ALA A 119 -23.75 -24.30 12.09
N SER A 120 -23.57 -25.56 12.52
CA SER A 120 -22.25 -26.18 12.67
C SER A 120 -21.53 -26.34 11.32
N LEU A 121 -22.24 -26.74 10.26
CA LEU A 121 -21.69 -26.84 8.92
C LEU A 121 -21.27 -25.47 8.37
N ARG A 122 -22.08 -24.42 8.58
CA ARG A 122 -21.72 -23.03 8.23
C ARG A 122 -20.44 -22.60 8.95
N GLN A 123 -20.31 -22.90 10.25
CA GLN A 123 -19.11 -22.56 11.01
C GLN A 123 -17.86 -23.27 10.47
N ARG A 124 -17.95 -24.58 10.18
CA ARG A 124 -16.85 -25.35 9.60
C ARG A 124 -16.41 -24.80 8.24
N LEU A 125 -17.36 -24.38 7.39
CA LEU A 125 -17.05 -23.73 6.11
C LEU A 125 -16.32 -22.39 6.29
N GLN A 126 -16.67 -21.61 7.32
CA GLN A 126 -15.98 -20.35 7.65
C GLN A 126 -14.55 -20.59 8.15
N GLU A 127 -14.36 -21.62 8.98
CA GLU A 127 -13.05 -22.05 9.47
C GLU A 127 -12.18 -22.56 8.32
N ALA A 128 -12.71 -23.41 7.45
CA ALA A 128 -12.01 -23.90 6.25
C ALA A 128 -11.59 -22.75 5.32
N THR A 129 -12.43 -21.73 5.17
CA THR A 129 -12.09 -20.51 4.39
C THR A 129 -10.91 -19.76 5.01
N SER A 130 -10.90 -19.63 6.34
CA SER A 130 -9.80 -18.95 7.07
C SER A 130 -8.49 -19.74 6.95
N LEU A 131 -8.55 -21.06 7.12
CA LEU A 131 -7.40 -21.95 6.95
C LEU A 131 -6.81 -21.90 5.54
N ALA A 132 -7.66 -21.84 4.51
CA ALA A 132 -7.22 -21.70 3.12
C ALA A 132 -6.51 -20.36 2.87
N ASP A 133 -7.00 -19.26 3.46
CA ASP A 133 -6.33 -17.95 3.34
C ASP A 133 -4.98 -17.92 4.06
N ASP A 134 -4.86 -18.58 5.21
CA ASP A 134 -3.59 -18.69 5.93
C ASP A 134 -2.57 -19.57 5.18
N ALA A 135 -3.01 -20.70 4.61
CA ALA A 135 -2.20 -21.51 3.71
C ALA A 135 -1.68 -20.67 2.53
N ARG A 136 -2.57 -19.92 1.89
CA ARG A 136 -2.23 -19.01 0.78
C ARG A 136 -1.20 -17.96 1.19
N LYS A 137 -1.33 -17.36 2.37
CA LYS A 137 -0.34 -16.38 2.88
C LYS A 137 1.03 -17.02 3.06
N ILE A 138 1.10 -18.24 3.60
CA ILE A 138 2.36 -18.98 3.80
C ILE A 138 3.02 -19.27 2.45
N GLU A 139 2.26 -19.83 1.50
CA GLU A 139 2.78 -20.12 0.15
C GLU A 139 3.25 -18.85 -0.58
N LYS A 140 2.49 -17.75 -0.43
CA LYS A 140 2.80 -16.47 -1.09
C LYS A 140 3.98 -15.74 -0.46
N ALA A 141 4.20 -15.86 0.85
CA ALA A 141 5.21 -15.12 1.59
C ALA A 141 6.63 -15.14 0.95
N PRO A 142 7.21 -16.29 0.56
CA PRO A 142 8.53 -16.30 -0.08
C PRO A 142 8.53 -15.68 -1.48
N ILE A 143 7.40 -15.72 -2.19
CA ILE A 143 7.26 -15.08 -3.51
C ILE A 143 7.17 -13.56 -3.34
N ASP A 144 6.37 -13.09 -2.39
CA ASP A 144 6.26 -11.68 -2.06
C ASP A 144 7.62 -11.11 -1.66
N LEU A 145 8.41 -11.84 -0.86
CA LEU A 145 9.77 -11.41 -0.50
C LEU A 145 10.67 -11.22 -1.74
N LYS A 146 10.66 -12.19 -2.67
CA LYS A 146 11.40 -12.10 -3.93
C LYS A 146 10.92 -10.93 -4.79
N VAL A 147 9.61 -10.73 -4.87
CA VAL A 147 9.01 -9.60 -5.60
C VAL A 147 9.45 -8.28 -4.98
N THR A 148 9.41 -8.16 -3.65
CA THR A 148 9.86 -6.98 -2.92
C THR A 148 11.34 -6.71 -3.15
N GLU A 149 12.21 -7.72 -3.08
CA GLU A 149 13.65 -7.56 -3.34
C GLU A 149 13.91 -7.02 -4.76
N ILE A 150 13.23 -7.60 -5.76
CA ILE A 150 13.32 -7.13 -7.15
C ILE A 150 12.82 -5.68 -7.23
N GLN A 151 11.64 -5.40 -6.68
CA GLN A 151 11.06 -4.07 -6.69
C GLN A 151 11.99 -3.05 -6.03
N ASP A 152 12.57 -3.33 -4.87
CA ASP A 152 13.46 -2.42 -4.15
C ASP A 152 14.73 -2.11 -4.95
N ARG A 153 15.36 -3.13 -5.54
CA ARG A 153 16.55 -2.95 -6.39
C ARG A 153 16.27 -2.04 -7.58
N TYR A 154 15.14 -2.21 -8.26
CA TYR A 154 14.78 -1.35 -9.39
C TYR A 154 14.31 0.03 -8.92
N ASN A 155 13.48 0.10 -7.88
CA ASN A 155 12.93 1.33 -7.34
C ASN A 155 14.02 2.31 -6.89
N ALA A 156 15.19 1.83 -6.47
CA ALA A 156 16.36 2.67 -6.22
C ALA A 156 16.71 3.62 -7.41
N TYR A 157 16.41 3.19 -8.64
CA TYR A 157 16.68 3.95 -9.87
C TYR A 157 15.41 4.49 -10.54
N ILE A 158 14.34 3.69 -10.59
CA ILE A 158 13.15 3.98 -11.41
C ILE A 158 11.91 4.38 -10.60
N ALA A 159 11.99 4.47 -9.27
CA ALA A 159 10.83 4.86 -8.48
C ALA A 159 10.31 6.25 -8.92
N PRO A 160 8.99 6.40 -9.14
CA PRO A 160 8.37 7.65 -9.57
C PRO A 160 8.65 8.85 -8.65
N MET A 161 8.65 10.06 -9.21
CA MET A 161 8.85 11.31 -8.46
C MET A 161 7.83 11.56 -7.34
N LYS A 162 6.62 10.99 -7.44
CA LYS A 162 5.58 11.11 -6.41
C LYS A 162 5.82 10.26 -5.16
N ASN A 163 6.76 9.31 -5.22
CA ASN A 163 7.05 8.43 -4.09
C ASN A 163 7.89 9.18 -3.05
N ARG A 164 7.82 8.74 -1.79
CA ARG A 164 8.62 9.31 -0.69
C ARG A 164 10.13 9.26 -0.97
N LYS A 165 10.60 8.22 -1.66
CA LYS A 165 11.99 8.06 -2.11
C LYS A 165 12.02 7.84 -3.62
N PRO A 166 12.12 8.90 -4.44
CA PRO A 166 12.22 8.78 -5.89
C PRO A 166 13.57 8.16 -6.31
N GLY A 167 13.52 7.43 -7.42
CA GLY A 167 14.69 6.77 -7.99
C GLY A 167 15.73 7.76 -8.52
N SER A 168 17.00 7.38 -8.50
CA SER A 168 18.11 8.25 -8.92
C SER A 168 18.04 8.67 -10.39
N VAL A 169 17.73 7.74 -11.30
CA VAL A 169 17.59 8.01 -12.75
C VAL A 169 16.40 8.91 -13.03
N VAL A 170 15.26 8.65 -12.37
CA VAL A 170 14.06 9.48 -12.50
C VAL A 170 14.32 10.91 -12.04
N LYS A 171 15.04 11.10 -10.91
CA LYS A 171 15.47 12.43 -10.43
C LYS A 171 16.37 13.13 -11.44
N ALA A 172 17.36 12.43 -11.99
CA ALA A 172 18.27 13.00 -12.98
C ALA A 172 17.53 13.42 -14.26
N ALA A 173 16.65 12.56 -14.80
CA ALA A 173 15.84 12.88 -15.96
C ALA A 173 14.91 14.08 -15.71
N TYR A 174 14.30 14.16 -14.53
CA TYR A 174 13.48 15.30 -14.13
C TYR A 174 14.29 16.60 -14.03
N ALA A 175 15.48 16.55 -13.41
CA ALA A 175 16.36 17.70 -13.30
C ALA A 175 16.84 18.21 -14.68
N LEU A 176 17.20 17.30 -15.59
CA LEU A 176 17.57 17.64 -16.96
C LEU A 176 16.39 18.22 -17.75
N GLY A 177 15.17 17.69 -17.55
CA GLY A 177 13.95 18.27 -18.11
C GLY A 177 13.70 19.70 -17.62
N ASN A 178 13.89 19.94 -16.32
CA ASN A 178 13.79 21.28 -15.73
C ASN A 178 14.87 22.23 -16.22
N LEU A 179 16.07 21.72 -16.54
CA LEU A 179 17.14 22.53 -17.14
C LEU A 179 16.83 22.90 -18.60
N LEU A 180 16.28 21.96 -19.38
CA LEU A 180 15.91 22.17 -20.78
C LEU A 180 14.71 23.11 -20.95
N THR A 181 13.78 23.10 -19.98
CA THR A 181 12.52 23.86 -20.10
C THR A 181 12.75 25.37 -20.26
N PRO A 182 13.51 26.08 -19.41
CA PRO A 182 13.81 27.50 -19.60
C PRO A 182 14.53 27.81 -20.91
N TRP A 183 15.40 26.91 -21.37
CA TRP A 183 16.09 27.08 -22.65
C TRP A 183 15.12 27.04 -23.83
N LEU A 184 14.23 26.04 -23.87
CA LEU A 184 13.22 25.93 -24.92
C LEU A 184 12.20 27.08 -24.86
N GLN A 185 11.84 27.55 -23.66
CA GLN A 185 11.00 28.75 -23.50
C GLN A 185 11.68 30.00 -24.08
N LYS A 186 12.98 30.17 -23.86
CA LYS A 186 13.75 31.28 -24.46
C LYS A 186 13.74 31.19 -25.99
N GLN A 187 13.97 30.00 -26.54
CA GLN A 187 13.93 29.75 -27.98
C GLN A 187 12.52 30.01 -28.57
N GLU A 188 11.47 29.64 -27.86
CA GLU A 188 10.09 29.94 -28.25
C GLU A 188 9.79 31.44 -28.22
N ALA A 189 10.27 32.16 -27.21
CA ALA A 189 10.17 33.62 -27.15
C ALA A 189 10.96 34.30 -28.29
N GLU A 190 12.14 33.79 -28.64
CA GLU A 190 12.93 34.27 -29.78
C GLU A 190 12.23 33.99 -31.11
N LYS A 191 11.66 32.79 -31.28
CA LYS A 191 10.83 32.47 -32.44
C LYS A 191 9.63 33.41 -32.54
N LEU A 192 8.90 33.63 -31.45
CA LEU A 192 7.72 34.50 -31.45
C LEU A 192 8.09 35.95 -31.83
N LYS A 193 9.25 36.44 -31.39
CA LYS A 193 9.78 37.74 -31.83
C LYS A 193 10.07 37.75 -33.33
N ARG A 194 10.75 36.72 -33.85
CA ARG A 194 11.01 36.58 -35.30
C ARG A 194 9.73 36.48 -36.10
N GLU A 195 8.75 35.74 -35.62
CA GLU A 195 7.43 35.58 -36.25
C GLU A 195 6.69 36.91 -36.30
N ARG A 196 6.71 37.68 -35.19
CA ARG A 196 6.11 39.02 -35.14
C ARG A 196 6.77 39.98 -36.13
N LEU A 197 8.10 39.96 -36.23
CA LEU A 197 8.85 40.81 -37.16
C LEU A 197 8.59 40.40 -38.62
N ALA A 198 8.66 39.10 -38.93
CA ALA A 198 8.43 38.59 -40.27
C ALA A 198 6.98 38.84 -40.73
N ARG A 199 6.00 38.74 -39.82
CA ARG A 199 4.60 39.06 -40.11
C ARG A 199 4.40 40.55 -40.35
N ALA A 200 4.99 41.41 -39.52
CA ALA A 200 4.93 42.86 -39.72
C ALA A 200 5.57 43.28 -41.05
N GLU A 201 6.66 42.63 -41.47
CA GLU A 201 7.29 42.88 -42.76
C GLU A 201 6.43 42.40 -43.93
N ALA A 202 5.85 41.20 -43.83
CA ALA A 202 4.92 40.68 -44.83
C ALA A 202 3.68 41.57 -44.97
N ASP A 203 3.11 42.05 -43.86
CA ASP A 203 1.95 42.94 -43.85
C ASP A 203 2.29 44.28 -44.52
N LYS A 204 3.47 44.86 -44.25
CA LYS A 204 3.95 46.08 -44.91
C LYS A 204 4.20 45.89 -46.41
N ALA A 205 4.90 44.82 -46.78
CA ALA A 205 5.19 44.52 -48.19
C ALA A 205 3.90 44.29 -48.97
N THR A 206 2.93 43.59 -48.38
CA THR A 206 1.61 43.38 -48.99
C THR A 206 0.86 44.70 -49.17
N ALA A 207 0.87 45.58 -48.16
CA ALA A 207 0.22 46.90 -48.27
C ALA A 207 0.86 47.76 -49.38
N ALA A 208 2.20 47.82 -49.43
CA ALA A 208 2.93 48.56 -50.47
C ALA A 208 2.67 47.99 -51.88
N ALA A 209 2.67 46.66 -52.03
CA ALA A 209 2.38 46.00 -53.29
C ALA A 209 0.94 46.25 -53.77
N LEU A 210 -0.04 46.22 -52.86
CA LEU A 210 -1.43 46.50 -53.19
C LEU A 210 -1.64 47.96 -53.61
N GLU A 211 -0.98 48.92 -52.96
CA GLU A 211 -1.07 50.33 -53.38
C GLU A 211 -0.39 50.56 -54.74
N ALA A 212 0.84 50.06 -54.94
CA ALA A 212 1.54 50.18 -56.23
C ALA A 212 0.77 49.50 -57.37
N HIS A 213 0.17 48.33 -57.12
CA HIS A 213 -0.66 47.66 -58.11
C HIS A 213 -1.94 48.45 -58.45
N LYS A 214 -2.57 49.13 -57.48
CA LYS A 214 -3.72 50.01 -57.75
C LYS A 214 -3.32 51.21 -58.61
N GLU A 215 -2.17 51.82 -58.32
CA GLU A 215 -1.64 52.96 -59.07
C GLU A 215 -1.25 52.56 -60.50
N ALA A 216 -0.65 51.38 -60.68
CA ALA A 216 -0.26 50.84 -61.97
C ALA A 216 -1.45 50.41 -62.85
N ALA A 217 -2.57 49.97 -62.26
CA ALA A 217 -3.72 49.43 -63.00
C ALA A 217 -4.39 50.41 -63.98
N GLY A 218 -4.13 51.71 -63.85
CA GLY A 218 -4.57 52.76 -64.79
C GLY A 218 -3.44 53.47 -65.53
N SER A 219 -2.18 53.07 -65.31
CA SER A 219 -1.00 53.73 -65.86
C SER A 219 -0.66 53.24 -67.27
N SER A 220 -0.09 54.12 -68.10
CA SER A 220 0.57 53.76 -69.37
C SER A 220 2.09 53.81 -69.27
N ASP A 221 2.62 54.05 -68.07
CA ASP A 221 4.04 54.03 -67.75
C ASP A 221 4.47 52.60 -67.44
N LEU A 222 5.33 52.04 -68.30
CA LEU A 222 5.89 50.70 -68.15
C LEU A 222 6.70 50.57 -66.85
N GLY A 223 7.40 51.64 -66.42
CA GLY A 223 8.19 51.62 -65.19
C GLY A 223 7.33 51.43 -63.93
N ALA A 224 6.16 52.07 -63.88
CA ALA A 224 5.21 51.91 -62.77
C ALA A 224 4.60 50.49 -62.72
N ILE A 225 4.41 49.85 -63.89
CA ILE A 225 3.92 48.47 -63.99
C ILE A 225 5.00 47.48 -63.54
N GLU A 226 6.27 47.70 -63.93
CA GLU A 226 7.41 46.89 -63.51
C GLU A 226 7.66 47.01 -61.99
N GLU A 227 7.63 48.22 -61.44
CA GLU A 227 7.78 48.46 -59.99
C GLU A 227 6.67 47.80 -59.17
N ALA A 228 5.41 47.87 -59.63
CA ALA A 228 4.30 47.18 -58.99
C ALA A 228 4.46 45.65 -59.02
N ALA A 229 4.98 45.09 -60.12
CA ALA A 229 5.26 43.66 -60.24
C ALA A 229 6.40 43.22 -59.31
N GLU A 230 7.47 44.02 -59.20
CA GLU A 230 8.58 43.78 -58.26
C GLU A 230 8.09 43.81 -56.80
N LEU A 231 7.24 44.77 -56.44
CA LEU A 231 6.67 44.89 -55.10
C LEU A 231 5.74 43.71 -54.76
N MET A 232 4.95 43.23 -55.73
CA MET A 232 4.14 42.02 -55.56
C MET A 232 5.01 40.79 -55.33
N GLN A 233 6.09 40.62 -56.10
CA GLN A 233 7.06 39.54 -55.89
C GLN A 233 7.70 39.62 -54.50
N HIS A 234 8.10 40.82 -54.06
CA HIS A 234 8.65 41.05 -52.72
C HIS A 234 7.65 40.71 -51.61
N ALA A 235 6.36 41.04 -51.79
CA ALA A 235 5.31 40.68 -50.84
C ALA A 235 5.11 39.16 -50.74
N GLU A 236 5.16 38.45 -51.86
CA GLU A 236 5.09 36.98 -51.88
C GLU A 236 6.29 36.35 -51.15
N ASP A 237 7.49 36.85 -51.39
CA ASP A 237 8.72 36.38 -50.72
C ASP A 237 8.70 36.64 -49.21
N ALA A 238 8.21 37.81 -48.80
CA ALA A 238 8.04 38.17 -47.39
C ALA A 238 6.97 37.29 -46.71
N ALA A 239 5.85 37.02 -47.38
CA ALA A 239 4.83 36.11 -46.88
C ALA A 239 5.34 34.66 -46.78
N ALA A 240 6.14 34.21 -47.75
CA ALA A 240 6.78 32.90 -47.71
C ALA A 240 7.80 32.81 -46.55
N ALA A 241 8.56 33.88 -46.30
CA ALA A 241 9.47 33.98 -45.15
C ALA A 241 8.72 33.90 -43.82
N ALA A 242 7.62 34.65 -43.67
CA ALA A 242 6.79 34.58 -42.46
C ALA A 242 6.25 33.16 -42.20
N ARG A 243 5.75 32.48 -43.25
CA ARG A 243 5.27 31.09 -43.16
C ARG A 243 6.38 30.10 -42.78
N ARG A 244 7.61 30.31 -43.26
CA ARG A 244 8.77 29.47 -42.88
C ARG A 244 9.07 29.59 -41.39
N VAL A 245 9.08 30.82 -40.86
CA VAL A 245 9.29 31.07 -39.42
C VAL A 245 8.15 30.47 -38.60
N GLU A 246 6.90 30.66 -39.00
CA GLU A 246 5.73 30.12 -38.29
C GLU A 246 5.82 28.60 -38.08
N ARG A 247 6.21 27.86 -39.14
CA ARG A 247 6.32 26.39 -39.14
C ARG A 247 7.56 25.84 -38.43
N GLU A 248 8.52 26.69 -38.09
CA GLU A 248 9.74 26.28 -37.42
C GLU A 248 9.42 25.67 -36.04
N LYS A 249 9.92 24.47 -35.76
CA LYS A 249 9.68 23.79 -34.48
C LYS A 249 10.82 24.05 -33.53
N VAL A 250 10.50 24.58 -32.35
CA VAL A 250 11.46 24.73 -31.25
C VAL A 250 11.67 23.37 -30.58
N GLN A 251 12.86 22.81 -30.75
CA GLN A 251 13.23 21.51 -30.19
C GLN A 251 14.74 21.42 -29.95
N ALA A 252 15.13 20.63 -28.96
CA ALA A 252 16.52 20.25 -28.76
C ALA A 252 16.85 19.04 -29.63
N HIS A 253 17.91 19.14 -30.43
CA HIS A 253 18.42 18.07 -31.28
C HIS A 253 19.66 17.42 -30.65
N GLY A 254 19.88 16.13 -30.94
CA GLY A 254 21.03 15.36 -30.48
C GLY A 254 21.10 14.01 -31.20
N GLU A 255 21.85 13.06 -30.64
CA GLU A 255 21.98 11.69 -31.20
C GLU A 255 20.67 10.89 -31.11
N VAL A 256 19.78 11.27 -30.20
CA VAL A 256 18.47 10.64 -29.99
C VAL A 256 17.33 11.52 -30.54
N ARG A 257 16.09 11.00 -30.45
CA ARG A 257 14.89 11.74 -30.86
C ARG A 257 14.85 13.14 -30.25
N ALA A 258 14.51 14.12 -31.07
CA ALA A 258 14.39 15.51 -30.65
C ALA A 258 13.38 15.70 -29.51
N VAL A 259 13.72 16.59 -28.59
CA VAL A 259 12.91 16.91 -27.40
C VAL A 259 12.24 18.27 -27.61
N SER A 260 10.91 18.27 -27.65
CA SER A 260 10.07 19.48 -27.72
C SER A 260 9.30 19.69 -26.42
N MET A 261 8.81 20.91 -26.20
CA MET A 261 7.86 21.18 -25.12
C MET A 261 6.53 20.45 -25.35
N ARG A 262 5.85 20.09 -24.26
CA ARG A 262 4.50 19.52 -24.27
C ARG A 262 3.56 20.45 -23.52
N SER A 263 2.37 20.66 -24.08
CA SER A 263 1.31 21.43 -23.43
C SER A 263 0.50 20.53 -22.49
N TYR A 264 0.31 20.96 -21.25
CA TYR A 264 -0.58 20.33 -20.29
C TYR A 264 -1.71 21.29 -19.96
N TRP A 265 -2.95 20.85 -20.16
CA TRP A 265 -4.15 21.62 -19.86
C TRP A 265 -4.69 21.17 -18.50
N ARG A 266 -4.72 22.08 -17.53
CA ARG A 266 -5.34 21.85 -16.22
C ARG A 266 -6.63 22.65 -16.15
N ALA A 267 -7.71 22.01 -15.76
CA ALA A 267 -8.96 22.69 -15.44
C ALA A 267 -8.90 23.17 -13.99
N GLU A 268 -9.04 24.47 -13.79
CA GLU A 268 -9.22 25.09 -12.48
C GLU A 268 -10.62 25.72 -12.47
N MET A 269 -11.41 25.41 -11.44
CA MET A 269 -12.75 25.98 -11.31
C MET A 269 -12.63 27.42 -10.82
N ILE A 270 -13.34 28.32 -11.50
CA ILE A 270 -13.43 29.72 -11.08
C ILE A 270 -14.37 29.81 -9.88
N GLU A 271 -13.91 30.48 -8.82
CA GLU A 271 -14.71 30.67 -7.60
C GLU A 271 -16.06 31.35 -7.92
N GLY A 272 -17.13 30.86 -7.29
CA GLY A 272 -18.50 31.33 -7.55
C GLY A 272 -19.13 30.83 -8.86
N GLN A 273 -18.38 30.17 -9.76
CA GLN A 273 -18.91 29.66 -11.04
C GLN A 273 -19.32 28.18 -10.99
N GLY A 274 -19.35 27.56 -9.81
CA GLY A 274 -19.72 26.14 -9.65
C GLY A 274 -21.09 25.79 -10.25
N GLY A 275 -22.08 26.68 -10.12
CA GLY A 275 -23.41 26.48 -10.72
C GLY A 275 -23.38 26.42 -12.26
N ALA A 276 -22.51 27.20 -12.90
CA ALA A 276 -22.35 27.15 -14.36
C ALA A 276 -21.68 25.83 -14.80
N VAL A 277 -20.70 25.34 -14.04
CA VAL A 277 -20.06 24.05 -14.26
C VAL A 277 -21.08 22.91 -14.13
N VAL A 278 -21.91 22.93 -13.08
CA VAL A 278 -22.97 21.93 -12.87
C VAL A 278 -23.95 21.92 -14.04
N ARG A 279 -24.44 23.09 -14.48
CA ARG A 279 -25.34 23.18 -15.65
C ARG A 279 -24.69 22.59 -16.91
N HIS A 280 -23.44 22.94 -17.19
CA HIS A 280 -22.70 22.42 -18.34
C HIS A 280 -22.63 20.88 -18.35
N TYR A 281 -22.35 20.27 -17.20
CA TYR A 281 -22.24 18.81 -17.09
C TYR A 281 -23.59 18.09 -17.04
N ILE A 282 -24.65 18.71 -16.50
CA ILE A 282 -26.01 18.16 -16.58
C ILE A 282 -26.45 18.07 -18.04
N GLU A 283 -26.26 19.14 -18.81
CA GLU A 283 -26.67 19.18 -20.22
C GLU A 283 -25.86 18.21 -21.09
N ARG A 284 -24.54 18.11 -20.84
CA ARG A 284 -23.64 17.32 -21.67
C ARG A 284 -23.58 15.84 -21.27
N HIS A 285 -23.75 15.53 -19.98
CA HIS A 285 -23.56 14.19 -19.41
C HIS A 285 -24.58 13.88 -18.29
N PRO A 286 -25.88 13.86 -18.61
CA PRO A 286 -26.94 13.73 -17.60
C PRO A 286 -26.85 12.43 -16.78
N ASP A 287 -26.56 11.30 -17.42
CA ASP A 287 -26.51 10.00 -16.74
C ASP A 287 -25.35 9.90 -15.75
N ARG A 288 -24.18 10.44 -16.13
CA ARG A 288 -23.00 10.46 -15.25
C ARG A 288 -23.22 11.37 -14.05
N PHE A 289 -23.89 12.51 -14.25
CA PHE A 289 -24.26 13.39 -13.17
C PHE A 289 -25.29 12.74 -12.23
N ARG A 290 -26.31 12.06 -12.77
CA ARG A 290 -27.28 11.30 -11.98
C ARG A 290 -26.61 10.19 -11.16
N ALA A 291 -25.65 9.48 -11.75
CA ALA A 291 -24.89 8.45 -11.03
C ALA A 291 -24.09 9.03 -9.86
N ALA A 292 -23.44 10.18 -10.06
CA ALA A 292 -22.72 10.88 -8.99
C ALA A 292 -23.67 11.33 -7.86
N LEU A 293 -24.84 11.86 -8.20
CA LEU A 293 -25.87 12.19 -7.20
C LEU A 293 -26.35 10.96 -6.42
N LYS A 294 -26.50 9.80 -7.10
CA LYS A 294 -26.91 8.56 -6.43
C LYS A 294 -25.90 8.14 -5.35
N VAL A 295 -24.60 8.27 -5.60
CA VAL A 295 -23.57 7.95 -4.60
C VAL A 295 -23.74 8.80 -3.34
N LEU A 296 -23.96 10.11 -3.49
CA LEU A 296 -24.19 11.01 -2.34
C LEU A 296 -25.46 10.63 -1.57
N VAL A 297 -26.54 10.29 -2.29
CA VAL A 297 -27.79 9.82 -1.68
C VAL A 297 -27.57 8.51 -0.90
N ASP A 298 -26.87 7.54 -1.49
CA ASP A 298 -26.58 6.26 -0.83
C ASP A 298 -25.71 6.46 0.43
N GLU A 299 -24.73 7.38 0.37
CA GLU A 299 -23.88 7.76 1.52
C GLU A 299 -24.71 8.37 2.66
N ASP A 300 -25.65 9.28 2.36
CA ASP A 300 -26.56 9.84 3.35
C ASP A 300 -27.46 8.76 3.99
N VAL A 301 -27.97 7.83 3.18
CA VAL A 301 -28.78 6.70 3.66
C VAL A 301 -27.97 5.76 4.56
N ALA A 302 -26.70 5.52 4.22
CA ALA A 302 -25.78 4.73 5.05
C ALA A 302 -25.43 5.44 6.37
N ALA A 303 -25.31 6.77 6.35
CA ALA A 303 -25.14 7.60 7.55
C ALA A 303 -26.38 7.64 8.45
N GLY A 304 -27.50 7.07 8.00
CA GLY A 304 -28.73 6.93 8.78
C GLY A 304 -29.82 7.94 8.43
N VAL A 305 -29.65 8.77 7.39
CA VAL A 305 -30.71 9.64 6.89
C VAL A 305 -31.79 8.78 6.25
N ARG A 306 -33.02 8.87 6.76
CA ARG A 306 -34.18 8.09 6.27
C ARG A 306 -35.22 8.92 5.52
N SER A 307 -34.96 10.21 5.31
CA SER A 307 -35.80 11.11 4.52
C SER A 307 -34.91 12.07 3.73
N ILE A 308 -34.96 11.97 2.40
CA ILE A 308 -34.25 12.83 1.46
C ILE A 308 -35.27 13.30 0.42
N PRO A 309 -35.41 14.63 0.17
CA PRO A 309 -36.35 15.13 -0.83
C PRO A 309 -36.14 14.49 -2.21
N GLY A 310 -37.20 13.89 -2.76
CA GLY A 310 -37.17 13.26 -4.08
C GLY A 310 -36.58 11.84 -4.14
N VAL A 311 -36.28 11.22 -2.98
CA VAL A 311 -35.75 9.86 -2.88
C VAL A 311 -36.66 9.00 -2.01
N ASN A 312 -36.99 7.79 -2.48
CA ASN A 312 -37.67 6.77 -1.69
C ASN A 312 -36.64 5.79 -1.11
N ILE A 313 -36.62 5.61 0.21
CA ILE A 313 -35.71 4.69 0.92
C ILE A 313 -36.51 3.46 1.36
N ILE A 314 -36.02 2.26 1.04
CA ILE A 314 -36.68 0.97 1.30
C ILE A 314 -35.79 0.12 2.21
N GLU A 315 -36.35 -0.45 3.27
CA GLU A 315 -35.65 -1.35 4.21
C GLU A 315 -35.78 -2.81 3.77
N ASP A 316 -34.65 -3.51 3.63
CA ASP A 316 -34.56 -4.95 3.34
C ASP A 316 -33.76 -5.64 4.45
N ARG A 317 -34.25 -6.76 5.02
CA ARG A 317 -33.62 -7.50 6.13
C ARG A 317 -33.22 -8.90 5.69
N LYS A 318 -31.92 -9.24 5.81
CA LYS A 318 -31.34 -10.55 5.42
C LYS A 318 -30.41 -11.07 6.53
N VAL A 319 -30.16 -12.39 6.52
CA VAL A 319 -29.24 -13.07 7.46
C VAL A 319 -27.82 -12.52 7.31
N ALA A 320 -27.11 -12.37 8.44
CA ALA A 320 -25.75 -11.81 8.52
C ALA A 320 -24.62 -12.84 8.25
#